data_AF-A0A2S4VTV1-F1
#
_entry.id   AF-A0A2S4VTV1-F1
#
_cell.length_a   1.000
_cell.length_b   1.000
_cell.length_c   1.000
_cell.angle_alpha   90.00
_cell.angle_beta   90.00
_cell.angle_gamma   90.00
#
_symmetry.space_group_name_H-M   'P 1'
#
loop_
_entity.id
_entity.type
_entity.pdbx_description
1 polymer ?
#
loop_
_entity_poly.entity_id
_entity_poly.type
_entity_poly.pdbx_seq_one_letter_code
_entity_poly.pdbx_strand_id
1 'polypeptide(L)'
;MTSSTECLMPRDPSQPARTAQPNGLSLKFAPTWPKVLPVPPNPILAVSDAFRACTSPVKINLGVGAYRDKEGKPFVLSSVCKAQAAVVAAKYNKEYLGTTGLPLCRSL
;
A
#
# COMPACT_ATOMS: atom_id res chain seq x y z
N MET A 1 -43.76 -22.33 -12.25
CA MET A 1 -44.27 -23.59 -11.66
C MET A 1 -43.19 -24.62 -11.96
N THR A 2 -42.41 -25.21 -11.06
CA THR A 2 -42.40 -25.45 -9.60
C THR A 2 -40.92 -25.64 -9.23
N SER A 3 -40.38 -24.96 -8.21
CA SER A 3 -40.13 -25.51 -6.86
C SER A 3 -39.51 -26.90 -6.82
N SER A 4 -38.27 -26.97 -6.30
CA SER A 4 -37.65 -28.04 -5.48
C SER A 4 -36.20 -27.59 -5.25
N THR A 5 -35.86 -26.83 -4.20
CA THR A 5 -35.64 -27.31 -2.83
C THR A 5 -35.32 -28.80 -2.79
N GLU A 6 -34.05 -29.15 -3.06
CA GLU A 6 -33.51 -30.41 -2.59
C GLU A 6 -32.79 -30.15 -1.26
N CYS A 7 -33.38 -30.74 -0.24
CA CYS A 7 -32.99 -30.72 1.16
C CYS A 7 -31.68 -31.50 1.35
N LEU A 8 -30.85 -31.05 2.30
CA LEU A 8 -29.64 -31.73 2.75
C LEU A 8 -29.83 -33.24 2.93
N MET A 9 -28.88 -34.03 2.43
CA MET A 9 -28.52 -35.29 3.07
C MET A 9 -27.24 -35.06 3.91
N PRO A 10 -27.25 -35.37 5.22
CA PRO A 10 -26.06 -35.35 6.05
C PRO A 10 -25.05 -36.41 5.55
N ARG A 11 -23.76 -36.06 5.57
CA ARG A 11 -22.69 -36.99 5.22
C ARG A 11 -22.69 -38.16 6.19
N ASP A 12 -22.71 -39.37 5.65
CA ASP A 12 -22.59 -40.63 6.39
C ASP A 12 -21.25 -40.68 7.17
N PRO A 13 -21.26 -40.85 8.51
CA PRO A 13 -20.05 -40.98 9.33
C PRO A 13 -19.26 -42.28 9.08
N SER A 14 -19.79 -43.24 8.33
CA SER A 14 -19.19 -44.55 8.13
C SER A 14 -18.19 -44.64 6.97
N GLN A 15 -17.99 -43.54 6.21
CA GLN A 15 -16.91 -43.52 5.22
C GLN A 15 -15.55 -43.37 5.91
N PRO A 16 -14.63 -44.34 5.79
CA PRO A 16 -13.27 -44.14 6.28
C PRO A 16 -12.68 -42.92 5.57
N ALA A 17 -12.13 -42.00 6.35
CA ALA A 17 -11.39 -40.87 5.82
C ALA A 17 -10.39 -41.41 4.79
N ARG A 18 -10.59 -41.09 3.50
CA ARG A 18 -9.59 -41.36 2.48
C ARG A 18 -8.32 -40.66 2.94
N THR A 19 -7.37 -41.43 3.45
CA THR A 19 -6.01 -41.00 3.72
C THR A 19 -5.46 -40.51 2.40
N ALA A 20 -5.55 -39.20 2.17
CA ALA A 20 -4.83 -38.54 1.11
C ALA A 20 -3.35 -38.79 1.39
N GLN A 21 -2.79 -39.77 0.68
CA GLN A 21 -1.36 -40.02 0.64
C GLN A 21 -0.70 -38.69 0.27
N PRO A 22 0.17 -38.09 1.12
CA PRO A 22 0.91 -36.90 0.73
C PRO A 22 2.10 -37.33 -0.12
N ASN A 23 1.83 -38.07 -1.21
CA ASN A 23 2.83 -38.42 -2.21
C ASN A 23 2.81 -37.35 -3.31
N GLY A 24 2.93 -36.09 -2.90
CA GLY A 24 3.27 -34.98 -3.77
C GLY A 24 4.62 -34.47 -3.30
N LEU A 25 5.65 -34.51 -4.15
CA LEU A 25 6.89 -33.80 -3.88
C LEU A 25 6.54 -32.33 -3.65
N SER A 26 6.54 -31.90 -2.39
CA SER A 26 6.49 -30.50 -2.03
C SER A 26 7.82 -29.89 -2.49
N LEU A 27 7.83 -29.32 -3.69
CA LEU A 27 8.91 -28.45 -4.15
C LEU A 27 8.99 -27.28 -3.17
N LYS A 28 9.90 -27.40 -2.21
CA LYS A 28 10.25 -26.33 -1.28
C LYS A 28 10.88 -25.23 -2.12
N PHE A 29 10.11 -24.19 -2.43
CA PHE A 29 10.63 -23.04 -3.14
C PHE A 29 11.62 -22.33 -2.22
N ALA A 30 12.92 -22.47 -2.50
CA ALA A 30 13.93 -21.76 -1.75
C ALA A 30 13.82 -20.26 -2.08
N PRO A 31 13.89 -19.37 -1.07
CA PRO A 31 13.87 -17.95 -1.34
C PRO A 31 15.11 -17.57 -2.17
N THR A 32 14.90 -16.79 -3.24
CA THR A 32 15.97 -16.31 -4.14
C THR A 32 17.05 -15.50 -3.40
N TRP A 33 16.71 -14.95 -2.23
CA TRP A 33 17.57 -14.09 -1.43
C TRP A 33 17.66 -14.57 0.02
N PRO A 34 18.26 -15.74 0.29
CA PRO A 34 18.21 -16.37 1.62
C PRO A 34 19.10 -15.67 2.67
N LYS A 35 20.02 -14.80 2.23
CA LYS A 35 21.04 -14.16 3.06
C LYS A 35 20.96 -12.62 3.09
N VAL A 36 19.84 -12.05 2.67
CA VAL A 36 19.66 -10.60 2.79
C VAL A 36 19.33 -10.27 4.23
N LEU A 37 20.28 -9.60 4.89
CA LEU A 37 20.10 -9.08 6.24
C LEU A 37 19.18 -7.85 6.20
N PRO A 38 18.33 -7.65 7.23
CA PRO A 38 17.52 -6.45 7.33
C PRO A 38 18.40 -5.21 7.47
N VAL A 39 18.01 -4.12 6.79
CA VAL A 39 18.66 -2.81 6.92
C VAL A 39 18.36 -2.24 8.32
N PRO A 40 19.34 -1.58 8.97
CA PRO A 40 19.10 -0.91 10.25
C PRO A 40 17.93 0.09 10.18
N PRO A 41 17.11 0.20 11.24
CA PRO A 41 15.96 1.09 11.25
C PRO A 41 16.39 2.55 11.10
N ASN A 42 15.68 3.29 10.24
CA ASN A 42 15.97 4.70 10.00
C ASN A 42 15.55 5.56 11.23
N PRO A 43 16.47 6.32 11.85
CA PRO A 43 16.16 7.14 13.03
C PRO A 43 15.00 8.11 12.82
N ILE A 44 14.82 8.69 11.63
CA ILE A 44 13.74 9.64 11.36
C ILE A 44 12.36 8.98 11.39
N LEU A 45 12.30 7.70 10.98
CA LEU A 45 11.06 6.92 10.99
C LEU A 45 10.74 6.45 12.41
N ALA A 46 11.76 6.08 13.19
CA ALA A 46 11.59 5.65 14.58
C ALA A 46 10.91 6.73 15.45
N VAL A 47 11.26 8.01 15.25
CA VAL A 47 10.63 9.14 15.96
C VAL A 47 9.14 9.26 15.62
N SER A 48 8.77 9.04 14.35
CA SER A 48 7.38 9.09 13.92
C SER A 48 6.55 7.92 14.46
N ASP A 49 7.16 6.73 14.55
CA ASP A 49 6.51 5.55 15.13
C ASP A 49 6.30 5.72 16.65
N ALA A 50 7.31 6.23 17.36
CA ALA A 50 7.18 6.57 18.79
C ALA A 50 6.12 7.66 19.03
N PHE A 51 6.05 8.66 18.16
CA PHE A 51 5.00 9.69 18.21
C PHE A 51 3.60 9.08 18.01
N ARG A 52 3.43 8.12 17.09
CA ARG A 52 2.15 7.43 16.88
C ARG A 52 1.76 6.58 18.09
N ALA A 53 2.72 5.92 18.74
CA ALA A 53 2.50 5.11 19.93
C ALA A 53 2.20 5.92 21.22
N CYS A 54 2.59 7.19 21.28
CA CYS A 54 2.31 8.05 22.43
C CYS A 54 0.80 8.33 22.57
N THR A 55 0.24 8.10 23.77
CA THR A 55 -1.20 8.31 24.09
C THR A 55 -1.52 9.71 24.61
N SER A 56 -0.51 10.55 24.84
CA SER A 56 -0.75 11.90 25.36
C SER A 56 -1.62 12.73 24.40
N PRO A 57 -2.65 13.43 24.89
CA PRO A 57 -3.50 14.29 24.06
C PRO A 57 -2.79 15.56 23.58
N VAL A 58 -1.65 15.94 24.19
CA VAL A 58 -0.88 17.16 23.88
C VAL A 58 0.48 16.80 23.25
N LYS A 59 0.49 15.86 22.30
CA LYS A 59 1.71 15.47 21.58
C LYS A 59 1.89 16.29 20.31
N ILE A 60 3.12 16.74 20.03
CA ILE A 60 3.48 17.47 18.80
C ILE A 60 4.65 16.75 18.11
N ASN A 61 4.54 16.53 16.80
CA ASN A 61 5.62 15.94 16.00
C ASN A 61 6.41 17.06 15.28
N LEU A 62 7.64 17.31 15.77
CA LEU A 62 8.57 18.29 15.19
C LEU A 62 9.52 17.67 14.13
N GLY A 63 9.47 16.36 13.90
CA GLY A 63 10.34 15.65 12.96
C GLY A 63 9.80 15.60 11.53
N VAL A 64 8.58 16.07 11.27
CA VAL A 64 7.98 16.07 9.93
C VAL A 64 8.59 17.20 9.10
N GLY A 65 9.36 16.85 8.07
CA GLY A 65 10.01 17.80 7.15
C GLY A 65 9.08 18.40 6.09
N ALA A 66 7.78 18.51 6.35
CA ALA A 66 6.79 19.03 5.40
C ALA A 66 5.83 20.01 6.07
N TYR A 67 5.44 21.04 5.32
CA TYR A 67 4.52 22.06 5.82
C TYR A 67 3.14 21.48 6.17
N ARG A 68 2.64 21.90 7.32
CA ARG A 68 1.32 21.53 7.85
C ARG A 68 0.51 22.77 8.18
N ASP A 69 -0.80 22.63 8.12
CA ASP A 69 -1.72 23.66 8.60
C ASP A 69 -1.85 23.66 10.13
N LYS A 70 -2.73 24.52 10.67
CA LYS A 70 -3.01 24.63 12.11
C LYS A 70 -3.59 23.34 12.72
N GLU A 71 -4.14 22.45 11.90
CA GLU A 71 -4.72 21.17 12.31
C GLU A 71 -3.72 20.00 12.16
N GLY A 72 -2.49 20.27 11.68
CA GLY A 72 -1.46 19.25 11.44
C GLY A 72 -1.62 18.46 10.13
N LYS A 73 -2.51 18.90 9.22
CA LYS A 73 -2.75 18.25 7.92
C LYS A 73 -1.78 18.78 6.85
N PRO A 74 -1.47 17.99 5.80
CA PRO A 74 -0.64 18.46 4.70
C PRO A 74 -1.24 19.69 4.04
N PHE A 75 -0.45 20.75 3.90
CA PHE A 75 -0.93 21.99 3.27
C PHE A 75 -0.72 21.92 1.75
N VAL A 76 -1.80 22.12 0.99
CA VAL A 76 -1.76 22.16 -0.48
C VAL A 76 -2.06 23.58 -0.96
N LEU A 77 -1.20 24.12 -1.82
CA LEU A 77 -1.34 25.47 -2.34
C LEU A 77 -2.50 25.56 -3.34
N SER A 78 -3.30 26.63 -3.25
CA SER A 78 -4.42 26.87 -4.17
C SER A 78 -4.00 27.03 -5.63
N SER A 79 -2.79 27.57 -5.88
CA SER A 79 -2.21 27.67 -7.21
C SER A 79 -1.95 26.29 -7.84
N VAL A 80 -1.44 25.34 -7.04
CA VAL A 80 -1.19 23.96 -7.46
C VAL A 80 -2.50 23.25 -7.80
N CYS A 81 -3.54 23.42 -6.98
CA CYS A 81 -4.86 22.86 -7.27
C CYS A 81 -5.45 23.37 -8.59
N LYS A 82 -5.34 24.69 -8.86
CA LYS A 82 -5.79 25.29 -10.12
C LYS A 82 -5.00 24.78 -11.32
N ALA A 83 -3.67 24.69 -11.20
CA ALA A 83 -2.81 24.16 -12.24
C ALA A 83 -3.15 22.70 -12.56
N GLN A 84 -3.37 21.87 -11.53
CA GLN A 84 -3.80 20.48 -11.71
C GLN A 84 -5.13 20.39 -12.46
N ALA A 85 -6.12 21.19 -12.09
CA ALA A 85 -7.41 21.21 -12.78
C ALA A 85 -7.28 21.59 -14.26
N ALA A 86 -6.44 22.59 -14.58
CA ALA A 86 -6.16 22.99 -15.95
C ALA A 86 -5.48 21.89 -16.76
N VAL A 87 -4.48 21.21 -16.18
CA VAL A 87 -3.78 20.09 -16.83
C VAL A 87 -4.72 18.92 -17.12
N VAL A 88 -5.62 18.59 -16.18
CA VAL A 88 -6.62 17.53 -16.37
C VAL A 88 -7.62 17.92 -17.47
N ALA A 89 -8.09 19.17 -17.48
CA ALA A 89 -9.03 19.66 -18.50
C ALA A 89 -8.42 19.65 -19.92
N ALA A 90 -7.12 19.92 -20.04
CA ALA A 90 -6.41 19.96 -21.32
C ALA A 90 -6.19 18.58 -21.97
N LYS A 91 -6.35 17.47 -21.22
CA LYS A 91 -6.26 16.08 -21.73
C LYS A 91 -5.00 15.81 -22.58
N TYR A 92 -3.84 16.24 -22.10
CA TYR A 92 -2.56 15.98 -22.77
C TYR A 92 -2.32 14.48 -22.98
N ASN A 93 -1.56 14.15 -24.03
CA ASN A 93 -1.04 12.79 -24.21
C ASN A 93 -0.09 12.43 -23.06
N LYS A 94 0.10 11.12 -22.84
CA LYS A 94 0.95 10.58 -21.77
C LYS A 94 2.22 9.93 -22.32
N GLU A 95 2.71 10.45 -23.44
CA GLU A 95 3.93 9.98 -24.07
C GLU A 95 5.15 10.28 -23.19
N TYR A 96 6.24 9.55 -23.45
CA TYR A 96 7.48 9.74 -22.71
C TYR A 96 8.05 11.14 -22.91
N LEU A 97 8.52 11.72 -21.80
CA LEU A 97 9.39 12.89 -21.85
C LEU A 97 10.81 12.48 -22.25
N GLY A 98 11.58 13.45 -22.77
CA GLY A 98 13.01 13.25 -22.99
C GLY A 98 13.75 12.98 -21.67
N THR A 99 15.00 12.49 -21.75
CA THR A 99 15.81 12.09 -20.59
C THR A 99 15.96 13.18 -19.53
N THR A 100 15.88 14.45 -19.92
CA THR A 100 16.03 15.62 -19.04
C THR A 100 14.70 16.22 -18.58
N GLY A 101 13.56 15.63 -18.96
CA GLY A 101 12.23 16.11 -18.59
C GLY A 101 11.69 17.22 -19.50
N LEU A 102 10.74 18.01 -19.00
CA LEU A 102 10.15 19.14 -19.71
C LEU A 102 11.11 20.35 -19.70
N PRO A 103 11.52 20.89 -20.86
CA PRO A 103 12.43 22.03 -20.93
C PRO A 103 11.95 23.24 -20.13
N LEU A 104 10.64 23.54 -20.21
CA LEU A 104 10.02 24.68 -19.51
C LEU A 104 10.23 24.64 -17.99
N CYS A 105 10.20 23.46 -17.37
CA CYS A 105 10.37 23.34 -15.91
C CYS A 105 11.81 23.57 -15.45
N ARG A 106 12.78 23.55 -16.36
CA ARG A 106 14.21 23.76 -16.05
C ARG A 106 14.65 25.20 -16.27
N SER A 107 13.94 25.96 -17.11
CA SER A 107 14.34 27.30 -17.54
C SER A 107 13.90 28.43 -16.60
N LEU A 108 13.39 28.10 -15.41
CA LEU A 108 13.03 29.03 -14.34
C LEU A 108 14.15 29.06 -13.28
#